data_AF-A0A3S4GZ83-F1
#
_entry.id   AF-A0A3S4GZ83-F1
#
_cell.length_a   1.000
_cell.length_b   1.000
_cell.length_c   1.000
_cell.angle_alpha   90.00
_cell.angle_beta   90.00
_cell.angle_gamma   90.00
#
_symmetry.space_group_name_H-M   'P 1'
#
loop_
_entity.id
_entity.type
_entity.pdbx_description
1 polymer ?
#
loop_
_entity_poly.entity_id
_entity_poly.type
_entity_poly.pdbx_seq_one_letter_code
_entity_poly.pdbx_strand_id
1 'polypeptide(L)'
;MARNTGPNSVLGASYTQKSWWQLSNSKESSPFRETNYEPQLFLGFATDYRFAGWTLRDVEMGYNHDSNGRSDPTSRSWNRLYTRLMAENGNWLVEVKPWYVIGSTDDNPDITKYMGYYQLKIGYHLGEAVLSAKGQYNWNTGYGGAELGLSYPVTKHVRLYTQVYSGYGESLIDYNFNQTRVGVGVMLNDIF
;
A
#
# COMPACT_ATOMS: atom_id res chain seq x y z
N MET A 1 -25.17 -3.00 15.52
CA MET A 1 -25.16 -1.58 15.95
C MET A 1 -23.72 -1.21 16.29
N ALA A 2 -22.98 -0.61 15.35
CA ALA A 2 -21.68 -0.01 15.68
C ALA A 2 -21.97 1.31 16.40
N ARG A 3 -21.57 1.43 17.66
CA ARG A 3 -21.62 2.72 18.37
C ARG A 3 -20.54 3.60 17.75
N ASN A 4 -20.94 4.69 17.11
CA ASN A 4 -20.03 5.73 16.64
C ASN A 4 -19.15 6.18 17.81
N THR A 5 -17.82 6.18 17.61
CA THR A 5 -16.82 6.62 18.60
C THR A 5 -16.76 8.16 18.75
N GLY A 6 -17.74 8.88 18.21
CA GLY A 6 -17.82 10.35 18.11
C GLY A 6 -18.27 10.79 16.70
N PRO A 7 -18.69 12.06 16.50
CA PRO A 7 -18.93 12.61 15.17
C PRO A 7 -17.64 12.53 14.32
N ASN A 8 -17.77 12.27 13.01
CA ASN A 8 -16.65 12.13 12.06
C ASN A 8 -15.62 11.04 12.39
N SER A 9 -16.02 10.01 13.15
CA SER A 9 -15.18 8.87 13.46
C SER A 9 -15.81 7.55 13.03
N VAL A 10 -14.99 6.56 12.73
CA VAL A 10 -15.43 5.22 12.32
C VAL A 10 -14.52 4.14 12.91
N LEU A 11 -15.12 3.10 13.48
CA LEU A 11 -14.46 1.80 13.64
C LEU A 11 -14.63 1.05 12.31
N GLY A 12 -13.55 0.95 11.55
CA GLY A 12 -13.55 0.43 10.19
C GLY A 12 -12.66 -0.81 10.06
N ALA A 13 -12.91 -1.55 8.99
CA ALA A 13 -12.03 -2.63 8.54
C ALA A 13 -11.79 -2.49 7.04
N SER A 14 -10.63 -2.93 6.58
CA SER A 14 -10.29 -2.98 5.16
C SER A 14 -9.63 -4.30 4.83
N TYR A 15 -9.71 -4.68 3.57
CA TYR A 15 -9.00 -5.84 3.04
C TYR A 15 -8.33 -5.43 1.73
N THR A 16 -7.00 -5.55 1.67
CA THR A 16 -6.21 -5.38 0.45
C THR A 16 -5.64 -6.72 0.04
N GLN A 17 -5.71 -7.04 -1.25
CA GLN A 17 -5.10 -8.24 -1.81
C GLN A 17 -4.28 -7.87 -3.04
N LYS A 18 -3.06 -8.41 -3.14
CA LYS A 18 -2.21 -8.30 -4.32
C LYS A 18 -1.86 -9.70 -4.79
N SER A 19 -1.99 -9.96 -6.09
CA SER A 19 -1.73 -11.28 -6.65
C SER A 19 -0.87 -11.19 -7.91
N TRP A 20 0.11 -12.10 -8.00
CA TRP A 20 1.00 -12.26 -9.14
C TRP A 20 0.73 -13.60 -9.82
N TRP A 21 0.11 -13.51 -10.99
CA TRP A 21 -0.35 -14.68 -11.74
C TRP A 21 0.55 -14.95 -12.95
N GLN A 22 1.05 -16.17 -13.07
CA GLN A 22 1.77 -16.61 -14.26
C GLN A 22 0.79 -17.00 -15.38
N LEU A 23 -0.06 -16.05 -15.78
CA LEU A 23 -1.15 -16.28 -16.74
C LEU A 23 -0.66 -16.95 -18.04
N SER A 24 0.48 -16.50 -18.58
CA SER A 24 1.03 -17.04 -19.83
C SER A 24 1.71 -18.41 -19.68
N ASN A 25 1.91 -18.92 -18.45
CA ASN A 25 2.63 -20.16 -18.21
C ASN A 25 1.70 -21.38 -18.31
N SER A 26 1.11 -21.60 -19.49
CA SER A 26 0.20 -22.72 -19.72
C SER A 26 0.85 -24.10 -19.54
N LYS A 27 2.18 -24.20 -19.66
CA LYS A 27 2.95 -25.44 -19.43
C LYS A 27 2.81 -25.94 -17.99
N GLU A 28 2.76 -25.01 -17.02
CA GLU A 28 2.60 -25.31 -15.60
C GLU A 28 1.16 -25.07 -15.12
N SER A 29 0.20 -25.02 -16.03
CA SER A 29 -1.22 -24.74 -15.75
C SER A 29 -1.50 -23.34 -15.18
N SER A 30 -0.73 -22.34 -15.61
CA SER A 30 -0.88 -20.92 -15.26
C SER A 30 -1.10 -20.67 -13.76
N PRO A 31 -0.13 -21.05 -12.89
CA PRO A 31 -0.31 -20.97 -11.45
C PRO A 31 -0.16 -19.53 -10.92
N PHE A 32 -0.77 -19.26 -9.76
CA PHE A 32 -0.42 -18.07 -8.98
C PHE A 32 0.94 -18.26 -8.33
N ARG A 33 1.86 -17.33 -8.61
CA ARG A 33 3.18 -17.29 -7.97
C ARG A 33 3.05 -16.85 -6.52
N GLU A 34 2.31 -15.78 -6.29
CA GLU A 34 2.19 -15.15 -4.97
C GLU A 34 0.85 -14.43 -4.84
N THR A 35 0.30 -14.45 -3.62
CA THR A 35 -0.80 -13.58 -3.21
C THR A 35 -0.48 -13.04 -1.82
N ASN A 36 -0.65 -11.74 -1.59
CA ASN A 36 -0.57 -11.15 -0.26
C ASN A 36 -1.95 -10.71 0.21
N TYR A 37 -2.28 -11.04 1.45
CA TYR A 37 -3.54 -10.84 2.13
C TYR A 37 -3.31 -9.84 3.26
N GLU A 38 -3.82 -8.62 3.11
CA GLU A 38 -3.55 -7.51 4.02
C GLU A 38 -4.84 -6.97 4.67
N PRO A 39 -5.45 -7.71 5.64
CA PRO A 39 -6.57 -7.21 6.42
C PRO A 39 -6.13 -6.15 7.45
N GLN A 40 -7.00 -5.18 7.69
CA GLN A 40 -6.80 -4.13 8.69
C GLN A 40 -8.07 -3.90 9.51
N LEU A 41 -7.87 -3.54 10.78
CA LEU A 41 -8.90 -3.03 11.68
C LEU A 41 -8.41 -1.70 12.26
N PHE A 42 -9.22 -0.65 12.19
CA PHE A 42 -8.76 0.69 12.49
C PHE A 42 -9.84 1.60 13.07
N LEU A 43 -9.39 2.63 13.76
CA LEU A 43 -10.16 3.82 14.08
C LEU A 43 -9.76 4.93 13.11
N GLY A 44 -10.71 5.40 12.32
CA GLY A 44 -10.53 6.48 11.35
C GLY A 44 -11.27 7.73 11.77
N PHE A 45 -10.70 8.90 11.47
CA PHE A 45 -11.24 10.21 11.76
C PHE A 45 -11.14 11.08 10.51
N ALA A 46 -12.28 11.63 10.07
CA ALA A 46 -12.32 12.68 9.07
C ALA A 46 -12.07 14.03 9.78
N THR A 47 -11.06 14.75 9.33
CA THR A 47 -10.53 15.97 9.96
C THR A 47 -10.45 17.13 8.96
N ASP A 48 -10.27 18.33 9.49
CA ASP A 48 -10.22 19.59 8.73
C ASP A 48 -9.05 20.48 9.21
N TYR A 49 -7.97 19.88 9.72
CA TYR A 49 -6.84 20.65 10.25
C TYR A 49 -6.04 21.30 9.12
N ARG A 50 -5.94 22.63 9.15
CA ARG A 50 -5.26 23.40 8.11
C ARG A 50 -3.90 23.89 8.57
N PHE A 51 -2.88 23.73 7.74
CA PHE A 51 -1.53 24.23 8.00
C PHE A 51 -0.80 24.55 6.68
N ALA A 52 -0.32 25.78 6.52
CA ALA A 52 0.48 26.22 5.36
C ALA A 52 -0.13 25.83 3.98
N GLY A 53 -1.45 25.95 3.82
CA GLY A 53 -2.18 25.61 2.59
C GLY A 53 -2.62 24.14 2.48
N TRP A 54 -2.05 23.26 3.30
CA TRP A 54 -2.46 21.86 3.38
C TRP A 54 -3.65 21.68 4.32
N THR A 55 -4.51 20.73 4.01
CA THR A 55 -5.57 20.25 4.90
C THR A 55 -5.33 18.77 5.21
N LEU A 56 -5.08 18.44 6.47
CA LEU A 56 -5.08 17.06 6.95
C LEU A 56 -6.53 16.60 6.98
N ARG A 57 -6.85 15.60 6.14
CA ARG A 57 -8.19 15.05 5.94
C ARG A 57 -8.39 13.78 6.72
N ASP A 58 -7.44 12.86 6.64
CA ASP A 58 -7.56 11.58 7.32
C ASP A 58 -6.54 11.47 8.45
N VAL A 59 -7.04 11.06 9.60
CA VAL A 59 -6.23 10.48 10.67
C VAL A 59 -6.79 9.10 10.95
N GLU A 60 -5.98 8.07 10.73
CA GLU A 60 -6.38 6.68 10.92
C GLU A 60 -5.30 5.96 11.72
N MET A 61 -5.69 5.16 12.69
CA MET A 61 -4.77 4.34 13.47
C MET A 61 -5.34 2.94 13.63
N GLY A 62 -4.50 1.92 13.50
CA GLY A 62 -5.03 0.57 13.45
C GLY A 62 -4.00 -0.53 13.52
N TYR A 63 -4.54 -1.73 13.48
CA TYR A 63 -3.80 -2.98 13.32
C TYR A 63 -3.82 -3.41 11.85
N ASN A 64 -2.70 -3.94 11.40
CA ASN A 64 -2.51 -4.49 10.08
C ASN A 64 -1.81 -5.85 10.20
N HIS A 65 -2.41 -6.86 9.61
CA HIS A 65 -1.76 -8.14 9.33
C HIS A 65 -1.50 -8.21 7.84
N ASP A 66 -0.33 -8.72 7.46
CA ASP A 66 0.01 -8.95 6.06
C ASP A 66 0.74 -10.29 5.96
N SER A 67 0.17 -11.22 5.21
CA SER A 67 0.72 -12.56 5.00
C SER A 67 0.47 -13.04 3.58
N ASN A 68 1.22 -14.06 3.15
CA ASN A 68 1.03 -14.65 1.83
C ASN A 68 0.21 -15.94 1.80
N GLY A 69 -0.27 -16.40 2.97
CA GLY A 69 -1.10 -17.60 3.10
C GLY A 69 -0.42 -18.90 2.65
N ARG A 70 0.92 -18.92 2.57
CA ARG A 70 1.70 -20.12 2.22
C ARG A 70 2.09 -20.90 3.47
N SER A 71 2.38 -22.19 3.29
CA SER A 71 3.08 -23.00 4.28
C SER A 71 4.60 -22.83 4.14
N ASP A 72 5.35 -23.32 5.13
CA ASP A 72 6.80 -23.42 5.02
C ASP A 72 7.24 -24.21 3.79
N PRO A 73 8.40 -23.86 3.18
CA PRO A 73 9.34 -22.80 3.58
C PRO A 73 9.05 -21.42 2.95
N THR A 74 7.93 -21.28 2.23
CA THR A 74 7.57 -20.05 1.51
C THR A 74 6.57 -19.18 2.27
N SER A 75 6.21 -19.56 3.49
CA SER A 75 5.44 -18.71 4.42
C SER A 75 6.11 -17.37 4.61
N ARG A 76 5.34 -16.29 4.50
CA ARG A 76 5.78 -14.92 4.82
C ARG A 76 4.65 -14.22 5.56
N SER A 77 4.99 -13.57 6.68
CA SER A 77 4.01 -12.85 7.48
C SER A 77 4.66 -11.83 8.41
N TRP A 78 3.90 -10.79 8.75
CA TRP A 78 4.25 -9.80 9.77
C TRP A 78 3.01 -9.04 10.23
N ASN A 79 3.08 -8.43 11.41
CA ASN A 79 1.99 -7.65 11.99
C ASN A 79 2.48 -6.26 12.40
N ARG A 80 1.61 -5.26 12.23
CA ARG A 80 1.95 -3.85 12.42
C ARG A 80 0.82 -3.13 13.15
N LEU A 81 1.19 -2.30 14.11
CA LEU A 81 0.37 -1.15 14.50
C LEU A 81 0.79 0.02 13.62
N TYR A 82 -0.16 0.79 13.11
CA TYR A 82 0.15 1.89 12.20
C TYR A 82 -0.69 3.12 12.49
N THR A 83 -0.24 4.24 11.95
CA THR A 83 -1.05 5.45 11.76
C THR A 83 -0.97 5.82 10.29
N ARG A 84 -2.07 6.21 9.66
CA ARG A 84 -2.16 6.74 8.30
C ARG A 84 -2.66 8.17 8.39
N LEU A 85 -1.91 9.09 7.81
CA LEU A 85 -2.19 10.51 7.77
C LEU A 85 -2.26 10.94 6.31
N MET A 86 -3.41 11.45 5.86
CA MET A 86 -3.58 11.94 4.49
C MET A 86 -3.90 13.43 4.51
N ALA A 87 -3.11 14.21 3.78
CA ALA A 87 -3.31 15.64 3.59
C ALA A 87 -3.34 16.01 2.12
N GLU A 88 -4.15 17.01 1.79
CA GLU A 88 -4.31 17.52 0.43
C GLU A 88 -3.96 19.01 0.35
N ASN A 89 -3.52 19.47 -0.81
CA ASN A 89 -3.30 20.88 -1.13
C ASN A 89 -3.43 21.12 -2.64
N GLY A 90 -4.55 21.71 -3.06
CA GLY A 90 -4.83 21.93 -4.48
C GLY A 90 -4.88 20.61 -5.24
N ASN A 91 -3.95 20.42 -6.18
CA ASN A 91 -3.85 19.18 -6.96
C ASN A 91 -2.98 18.09 -6.30
N TRP A 92 -2.38 18.37 -5.15
CA TRP A 92 -1.50 17.44 -4.44
C TRP A 92 -2.25 16.67 -3.35
N LEU A 93 -1.88 15.39 -3.19
CA LEU A 93 -2.20 14.56 -2.05
C LEU A 93 -0.92 13.95 -1.51
N VAL A 94 -0.73 13.95 -0.20
CA VAL A 94 0.37 13.28 0.48
C VAL A 94 -0.20 12.40 1.59
N GLU A 95 0.19 11.14 1.61
CA GLU A 95 -0.14 10.19 2.67
C GLU A 95 1.13 9.64 3.29
N VAL A 96 1.24 9.73 4.62
CA VAL A 96 2.31 9.09 5.39
C VAL A 96 1.70 8.02 6.27
N LYS A 97 2.24 6.80 6.19
CA LYS A 97 1.81 5.65 6.98
C LYS A 97 2.97 5.05 7.78
N PRO A 98 3.39 5.65 8.91
CA PRO A 98 4.35 5.01 9.82
C PRO A 98 3.75 3.77 10.50
N TRP A 99 4.61 2.83 10.87
CA TRP A 99 4.22 1.63 11.62
C TRP A 99 5.24 1.21 12.67
N TYR A 100 4.76 0.38 13.59
CA TYR A 100 5.54 -0.34 14.57
C TYR A 100 5.23 -1.84 14.44
N VAL A 101 6.26 -2.68 14.28
CA VAL A 101 6.09 -4.13 14.13
C VAL A 101 5.78 -4.76 15.48
N ILE A 102 4.81 -5.67 15.51
CA ILE A 102 4.39 -6.40 16.71
C ILE A 102 4.25 -7.90 16.42
N GLY A 103 4.31 -8.71 17.47
CA GLY A 103 4.19 -10.16 17.35
C GLY A 103 5.42 -10.83 16.71
N SER A 104 5.23 -12.08 16.25
CA SER A 104 6.31 -12.84 15.59
C SER A 104 6.53 -12.36 14.15
N THR A 105 7.78 -12.45 13.73
CA THR A 105 8.25 -12.27 12.35
C THR A 105 9.15 -13.43 11.93
N ASP A 106 8.98 -14.63 12.51
CA ASP A 106 9.93 -15.75 12.34
C ASP A 106 10.09 -16.19 10.87
N ASP A 107 9.05 -16.03 10.06
CA ASP A 107 9.07 -16.29 8.61
C ASP A 107 10.04 -15.37 7.83
N ASN A 108 10.31 -14.18 8.36
CA ASN A 108 11.07 -13.10 7.74
C ASN A 108 11.58 -12.12 8.81
N PRO A 109 12.54 -12.55 9.66
CA PRO A 109 12.93 -11.81 10.86
C PRO A 109 13.61 -10.46 10.55
N ASP A 110 14.18 -10.31 9.37
CA ASP A 110 14.82 -9.09 8.89
C ASP A 110 13.92 -8.27 7.95
N ILE A 111 12.60 -8.48 7.92
CA ILE A 111 11.69 -7.76 7.01
C ILE A 111 11.79 -6.23 7.11
N THR A 112 12.00 -5.69 8.32
CA THR A 112 12.14 -4.24 8.54
C THR A 112 13.42 -3.68 7.92
N LYS A 113 14.45 -4.50 7.67
CA LYS A 113 15.66 -4.10 6.94
C LYS A 113 15.32 -3.58 5.55
N TYR A 114 14.32 -4.16 4.88
CA TYR A 114 13.93 -3.84 3.50
C TYR A 114 12.68 -2.96 3.43
N MET A 115 11.70 -3.21 4.31
CA MET A 115 10.44 -2.47 4.32
C MET A 115 10.53 -1.13 5.06
N GLY A 116 11.51 -0.97 5.96
CA GLY A 116 11.61 0.21 6.83
C GLY A 116 10.46 0.30 7.84
N TYR A 117 10.10 1.55 8.18
CA TYR A 117 9.18 1.86 9.29
C TYR A 117 8.02 2.76 8.87
N TYR A 118 7.90 3.06 7.59
CA TYR A 118 6.83 3.89 7.04
C TYR A 118 6.67 3.65 5.54
N GLN A 119 5.49 4.01 5.04
CA GLN A 119 5.23 4.18 3.61
C GLN A 119 4.83 5.64 3.36
N LEU A 120 5.35 6.21 2.27
CA LEU A 120 4.95 7.50 1.76
C LEU A 120 4.18 7.28 0.45
N LYS A 121 3.07 8.00 0.27
CA LYS A 121 2.43 8.16 -1.02
C LYS A 121 2.28 9.64 -1.37
N ILE A 122 2.42 9.95 -2.64
CA ILE A 122 2.22 11.27 -3.22
C ILE A 122 1.34 11.09 -4.46
N GLY A 123 0.27 11.86 -4.55
CA GLY A 123 -0.60 11.94 -5.73
C GLY A 123 -0.58 13.36 -6.29
N TYR A 124 -0.66 13.47 -7.62
CA TYR A 124 -0.81 14.74 -8.31
C TYR A 124 -1.84 14.64 -9.43
N HIS A 125 -2.85 15.51 -9.37
CA HIS A 125 -3.85 15.69 -10.42
C HIS A 125 -3.35 16.64 -11.51
N LEU A 126 -3.24 16.16 -12.74
CA LEU A 126 -2.90 16.96 -13.92
C LEU A 126 -4.06 16.91 -14.91
N GLY A 127 -5.04 17.80 -14.73
CA GLY A 127 -6.33 17.69 -15.41
C GLY A 127 -7.01 16.36 -15.01
N GLU A 128 -7.36 15.55 -16.00
CA GLU A 128 -7.92 14.21 -15.80
C GLU A 128 -6.87 13.13 -15.49
N ALA A 129 -5.59 13.41 -15.76
CA ALA A 129 -4.49 12.50 -15.50
C ALA A 129 -4.11 12.50 -14.01
N VAL A 130 -3.62 11.35 -13.55
CA VAL A 130 -3.20 11.14 -12.17
C VAL A 130 -1.82 10.54 -12.17
N LEU A 131 -0.89 11.24 -11.55
CA LEU A 131 0.45 10.75 -11.27
C LEU A 131 0.48 10.32 -9.82
N SER A 132 0.96 9.11 -9.54
CA SER A 132 1.12 8.61 -8.18
C SER A 132 2.54 8.08 -7.97
N ALA A 133 3.05 8.31 -6.77
CA ALA A 133 4.29 7.74 -6.28
C ALA A 133 4.02 7.12 -4.90
N LYS A 134 4.47 5.90 -4.69
CA LYS A 134 4.34 5.17 -3.42
C LYS A 134 5.67 4.50 -3.13
N GLY A 135 6.13 4.57 -1.90
CA GLY A 135 7.37 3.90 -1.54
C GLY A 135 7.64 3.78 -0.06
N GLN A 136 8.66 2.99 0.22
CA GLN A 136 9.20 2.77 1.54
C GLN A 136 10.73 2.79 1.47
N TYR A 137 11.37 3.27 2.53
CA TYR A 137 12.82 3.34 2.60
C TYR A 137 13.30 3.22 4.04
N ASN A 138 14.29 2.38 4.26
CA ASN A 138 14.99 2.25 5.53
C ASN A 138 16.31 3.01 5.46
N TRP A 139 16.33 4.20 6.07
CA TRP A 139 17.49 5.09 6.11
C TRP A 139 18.72 4.48 6.79
N ASN A 140 18.54 3.51 7.70
CA ASN A 140 19.64 2.87 8.41
C ASN A 140 20.36 1.81 7.57
N THR A 141 19.68 1.21 6.59
CA THR A 141 20.17 0.05 5.83
C THR A 141 20.36 0.36 4.35
N GLY A 142 19.72 1.42 3.85
CA GLY A 142 19.76 1.84 2.46
C GLY A 142 18.81 1.09 1.54
N TYR A 143 18.02 0.14 2.06
CA TYR A 143 17.05 -0.62 1.28
C TYR A 143 15.70 0.09 1.22
N GLY A 144 14.98 -0.14 0.11
CA GLY A 144 13.62 0.34 -0.07
C GLY A 144 13.07 -0.04 -1.44
N GLY A 145 11.88 0.44 -1.72
CA GLY A 145 11.18 0.23 -2.98
C GLY A 145 10.27 1.40 -3.30
N ALA A 146 10.08 1.64 -4.60
CA ALA A 146 9.25 2.70 -5.11
C ALA A 146 8.36 2.19 -6.25
N GLU A 147 7.13 2.67 -6.28
CA GLU A 147 6.10 2.43 -7.28
C GLU A 147 5.68 3.78 -7.85
N LEU A 148 5.77 3.93 -9.16
CA LEU A 148 5.29 5.07 -9.92
C LEU A 148 4.09 4.63 -10.76
N GLY A 149 3.02 5.39 -10.69
CA GLY A 149 1.78 5.15 -11.40
C GLY A 149 1.38 6.35 -12.26
N LEU A 150 0.76 6.06 -13.40
CA LEU A 150 0.09 7.04 -14.24
C LEU A 150 -1.27 6.46 -14.66
N SER A 151 -2.35 7.19 -14.39
CA SER A 151 -3.68 6.81 -14.86
C SER A 151 -4.41 7.92 -15.62
N TYR A 152 -5.29 7.53 -16.54
CA TYR A 152 -6.13 8.43 -17.33
C TYR A 152 -7.52 7.82 -17.56
N PRO A 153 -8.63 8.57 -17.42
CA PRO A 153 -9.97 8.01 -17.57
C PRO A 153 -10.28 7.64 -19.02
N VAL A 154 -10.82 6.44 -19.21
CA VAL A 154 -11.43 5.97 -20.47
C VAL A 154 -12.94 6.11 -20.39
N THR A 155 -13.50 5.81 -19.23
CA THR A 155 -14.92 5.98 -18.91
C THR A 155 -15.04 6.63 -17.52
N LYS A 156 -16.27 6.87 -17.08
CA LYS A 156 -16.54 7.36 -15.71
C LYS A 156 -16.03 6.44 -14.60
N HIS A 157 -15.81 5.15 -14.88
CA HIS A 157 -15.45 4.15 -13.86
C HIS A 157 -14.23 3.29 -14.24
N VAL A 158 -13.61 3.56 -15.38
CA VAL A 158 -12.47 2.77 -15.88
C VAL A 158 -11.39 3.72 -16.36
N ARG A 159 -10.17 3.50 -15.89
CA ARG A 159 -8.97 4.25 -16.22
C ARG A 159 -7.95 3.32 -16.86
N LEU A 160 -7.21 3.80 -17.86
CA LEU A 160 -5.95 3.17 -18.24
C LEU A 160 -4.95 3.43 -17.14
N TYR A 161 -4.12 2.44 -16.83
CA TYR A 161 -3.13 2.54 -15.77
C TYR A 161 -1.81 1.92 -16.22
N THR A 162 -0.73 2.66 -16.02
CA THR A 162 0.65 2.21 -16.21
C THR A 162 1.37 2.30 -14.88
N GLN A 163 2.09 1.22 -14.52
CA GLN A 163 2.84 1.12 -13.29
C GLN A 163 4.29 0.74 -13.57
N VAL A 164 5.21 1.37 -12.85
CA VAL A 164 6.61 0.96 -12.74
C VAL A 164 6.96 0.79 -11.28
N TYR A 165 7.32 -0.41 -10.87
CA TYR A 165 7.88 -0.71 -9.56
C TYR A 165 9.38 -0.91 -9.69
N SER A 166 10.17 -0.43 -8.72
CA SER A 166 11.60 -0.75 -8.62
C SER A 166 12.05 -0.79 -7.16
N GLY A 167 12.78 -1.85 -6.79
CA GLY A 167 13.37 -2.03 -5.47
C GLY A 167 12.96 -3.33 -4.78
N TYR A 168 13.02 -3.30 -3.45
CA TYR A 168 12.70 -4.40 -2.54
C TYR A 168 11.30 -4.27 -1.95
N GLY A 169 10.63 -5.40 -1.67
CA GLY A 169 9.33 -5.35 -0.98
C GLY A 169 8.13 -5.16 -1.89
N GLU A 170 8.19 -5.65 -3.14
CA GLU A 170 7.04 -5.57 -4.03
C GLU A 170 5.91 -6.52 -3.58
N SER A 171 6.31 -7.71 -3.14
CA SER A 171 5.48 -8.75 -2.55
C SER A 171 6.21 -9.35 -1.35
N LEU A 172 5.48 -10.04 -0.46
CA LEU A 172 6.09 -10.64 0.72
C LEU A 172 7.11 -11.72 0.38
N ILE A 173 6.87 -12.58 -0.62
CA ILE A 173 7.88 -13.56 -1.02
C ILE A 173 9.16 -12.91 -1.58
N ASP A 174 9.04 -11.70 -2.14
CA ASP A 174 10.14 -10.92 -2.69
C ASP A 174 10.60 -9.78 -1.75
N TYR A 175 10.31 -9.85 -0.44
CA TYR A 175 10.59 -8.73 0.47
C TYR A 175 12.08 -8.34 0.50
N ASN A 176 12.96 -9.33 0.36
CA ASN A 176 14.41 -9.18 0.34
C ASN A 176 15.00 -9.37 -1.07
N PHE A 177 14.18 -9.26 -2.12
CA PHE A 177 14.59 -9.39 -3.51
C PHE A 177 14.39 -8.07 -4.27
N ASN A 178 15.43 -7.61 -4.96
CA ASN A 178 15.37 -6.40 -5.77
C ASN A 178 14.90 -6.73 -7.19
N GLN A 179 13.90 -6.00 -7.68
CA GLN A 179 13.44 -6.12 -9.06
C GLN A 179 12.92 -4.79 -9.60
N THR A 180 12.87 -4.68 -10.92
CA THR A 180 12.15 -3.63 -11.62
C THR A 180 11.04 -4.28 -12.44
N ARG A 181 9.80 -3.84 -12.23
CA ARG A 181 8.60 -4.36 -12.92
C ARG A 181 7.87 -3.22 -13.60
N VAL A 182 7.46 -3.44 -14.84
CA VAL A 182 6.56 -2.56 -15.58
C VAL A 182 5.28 -3.31 -15.91
N GLY A 183 4.15 -2.62 -15.81
CA GLY A 183 2.83 -3.16 -16.11
C GLY A 183 1.90 -2.12 -16.70
N VAL A 184 1.02 -2.55 -17.58
CA VAL A 184 -0.05 -1.72 -18.15
C VAL A 184 -1.36 -2.50 -18.00
N GLY A 185 -2.43 -1.81 -17.65
CA GLY A 185 -3.73 -2.42 -17.45
C GLY A 185 -4.84 -1.40 -17.24
N VAL A 186 -5.85 -1.84 -16.50
CA VAL A 186 -7.02 -1.03 -16.15
C VAL A 186 -7.08 -0.81 -14.64
N MET A 187 -7.66 0.31 -14.23
CA MET A 187 -7.86 0.71 -12.84
C MET A 187 -9.28 1.26 -12.68
N LEU A 188 -9.89 1.02 -11.50
CA LEU A 188 -11.22 1.53 -11.18
C LEU A 188 -11.14 2.89 -10.47
N ASN A 189 -10.36 2.96 -9.38
CA ASN A 189 -10.11 4.15 -8.60
C ASN A 189 -8.60 4.36 -8.39
N ASP A 190 -8.16 5.62 -8.37
CA ASP A 190 -6.78 6.00 -8.07
C ASP A 190 -6.68 6.51 -6.61
N ILE A 191 -5.59 7.20 -6.26
CA ILE A 191 -5.25 7.60 -4.88
C ILE A 191 -6.20 8.63 -4.24
N PHE A 192 -7.09 9.25 -5.02
CA PHE A 192 -8.11 10.22 -4.59
C PHE A 192 -9.47 9.89 -5.22
#